data_AF-K9SSH9-F1
#
_entry.id   AF-K9SSH9-F1
#
_cell.length_a   1.000
_cell.length_b   1.000
_cell.length_c   1.000
_cell.angle_alpha   90.00
_cell.angle_beta   90.00
_cell.angle_gamma   90.00
#
_symmetry.space_group_name_H-M   'P 1'
#
loop_
_entity.id
_entity.type
_entity.pdbx_description
1 polymer ?
#
loop_
_entity_poly.entity_id
_entity_poly.type
_entity_poly.pdbx_seq_one_letter_code
_entity_poly.pdbx_strand_id
1 'polypeptide(L)'
;MTDENIVEVKEESGIQVDVKNEIATLSTFSQRPEASQQIADQFMEFVRATLAQLTILWKKAISEEQLATLTLIGIILVAIPLLTIVIGVINIINNIPLFSSLLELIGLVYFIWFTYRYLLFADTRRELALKTTTLKQRVIGK
;
A
#
# COMPACT_ATOMS: atom_id res chain seq x y z
N MET A 1 -14.88 74.63 -7.40
CA MET A 1 -13.52 74.05 -7.34
C MET A 1 -13.33 73.43 -5.97
N THR A 2 -13.67 72.15 -5.82
CA THR A 2 -13.08 71.27 -4.81
C THR A 2 -13.22 69.86 -5.38
N ASP A 3 -12.12 69.35 -5.93
CA ASP A 3 -12.05 68.06 -6.62
C ASP A 3 -12.18 66.90 -5.65
N GLU A 4 -13.05 65.98 -6.03
CA GLU A 4 -13.14 64.61 -5.57
C GLU A 4 -11.98 63.83 -6.19
N ASN A 5 -11.00 63.37 -5.39
CA ASN A 5 -9.98 62.45 -5.89
C ASN A 5 -9.77 61.28 -4.91
N ILE A 6 -10.46 60.22 -5.31
CA ILE A 6 -10.25 58.79 -5.14
C ILE A 6 -8.83 58.36 -4.72
N VAL A 7 -8.79 57.66 -3.59
CA VAL A 7 -7.98 56.49 -3.22
C VAL A 7 -6.91 56.05 -4.24
N GLU A 8 -5.64 56.29 -3.93
CA GLU A 8 -4.50 55.60 -4.57
C GLU A 8 -4.02 54.46 -3.64
N VAL A 9 -4.62 53.27 -3.82
CA VAL A 9 -4.05 52.02 -3.31
C VAL A 9 -3.06 51.53 -4.37
N LYS A 10 -1.79 51.68 -4.06
CA LYS A 10 -0.66 51.14 -4.81
C LYS A 10 -0.63 49.60 -4.65
N GLU A 11 -1.21 48.89 -5.60
CA GLU A 11 -0.95 47.46 -5.81
C GLU A 11 0.38 47.30 -6.56
N GLU A 12 1.42 46.83 -5.87
CA GLU A 12 2.59 46.25 -6.53
C GLU A 12 3.01 44.94 -5.85
N SER A 13 3.26 43.96 -6.72
CA SER A 13 4.03 42.71 -6.52
C SER A 13 3.32 41.51 -5.88
N GLY A 14 2.19 41.11 -6.47
CA GLY A 14 1.83 39.70 -6.48
C GLY A 14 2.80 38.92 -7.38
N ILE A 15 3.70 38.12 -6.80
CA ILE A 15 4.41 37.07 -7.53
C ILE A 15 3.36 36.04 -7.96
N GLN A 16 2.79 36.21 -9.15
CA GLN A 16 2.07 35.15 -9.82
C GLN A 16 3.11 34.19 -10.38
N VAL A 17 3.52 33.21 -9.56
CA VAL A 17 4.27 32.05 -10.03
C VAL A 17 3.42 31.40 -11.12
N ASP A 18 4.01 31.27 -12.29
CA ASP A 18 3.44 30.79 -13.55
C ASP A 18 3.16 29.29 -13.50
N VAL A 19 2.35 28.86 -12.53
CA VAL A 19 1.92 27.46 -12.36
C VAL A 19 1.19 26.97 -13.62
N LYS A 20 0.56 27.88 -14.38
CA LYS A 20 -0.21 27.53 -15.57
C LYS A 20 0.66 27.09 -16.76
N ASN A 21 1.89 27.57 -16.87
CA ASN A 21 2.82 27.20 -17.94
C ASN A 21 3.56 25.89 -17.64
N GLU A 22 3.81 25.60 -16.36
CA GLU A 22 4.33 24.28 -15.94
C GLU A 22 3.29 23.17 -16.15
N ILE A 23 2.00 23.45 -15.89
CA ILE A 23 0.93 22.48 -16.18
C ILE A 23 0.71 22.32 -17.70
N ALA A 24 0.94 23.39 -18.48
CA ALA A 24 0.85 23.34 -19.94
C ALA A 24 1.98 22.50 -20.57
N THR A 25 3.19 22.53 -19.99
CA THR A 25 4.32 21.69 -20.47
C THR A 25 4.15 20.21 -20.07
N LEU A 26 3.54 19.91 -18.92
CA LEU A 26 3.21 18.54 -18.51
C LEU A 26 2.08 17.92 -19.34
N SER A 27 1.07 18.71 -19.71
CA SER A 27 -0.03 18.25 -20.58
C SER A 27 0.36 18.13 -22.06
N THR A 28 1.35 18.91 -22.52
CA THR A 28 1.94 18.83 -23.88
C THR A 28 2.65 17.50 -24.13
N PHE A 29 3.23 16.89 -23.09
CA PHE A 29 3.89 15.58 -23.19
C PHE A 29 2.90 14.43 -23.44
N SER A 30 1.65 14.58 -22.98
CA SER A 30 0.62 13.53 -23.08
C SER A 30 0.01 13.39 -24.50
N GLN A 31 0.29 14.31 -25.43
CA GLN A 31 -0.38 14.38 -26.74
C GLN A 31 0.45 13.90 -27.94
N ARG A 32 1.68 13.39 -27.75
CA ARG A 32 2.51 12.87 -28.85
C ARG A 32 2.56 11.33 -28.84
N PRO A 33 1.78 10.64 -29.70
CA PRO A 33 1.61 9.18 -29.66
C PRO A 33 2.91 8.39 -29.91
N GLU A 34 3.91 8.97 -30.58
CA GLU A 34 5.22 8.33 -30.79
C GLU A 34 6.19 8.51 -29.61
N ALA A 35 6.04 9.60 -28.85
CA ALA A 35 6.87 9.84 -27.66
C ALA A 35 6.42 8.93 -26.51
N SER A 36 5.11 8.72 -26.33
CA SER A 36 4.58 7.82 -25.30
C SER A 36 5.09 6.39 -25.42
N GLN A 37 5.38 5.90 -26.63
CA GLN A 37 5.92 4.55 -26.82
C GLN A 37 7.39 4.45 -26.39
N GLN A 38 8.23 5.41 -26.81
CA GLN A 38 9.65 5.45 -26.42
C GLN A 38 9.82 5.63 -24.90
N ILE A 39 8.96 6.43 -24.28
CA ILE A 39 8.98 6.69 -22.84
C ILE A 39 8.42 5.50 -22.07
N ALA A 40 7.39 4.82 -22.60
CA ALA A 40 6.91 3.57 -22.02
C ALA A 40 8.01 2.51 -22.06
N ASP A 41 8.75 2.37 -23.15
CA ASP A 41 9.83 1.39 -23.25
C ASP A 41 10.98 1.70 -22.27
N GLN A 42 11.41 2.97 -22.18
CA GLN A 42 12.41 3.42 -21.19
C GLN A 42 11.95 3.21 -19.75
N PHE A 43 10.68 3.52 -19.46
CA PHE A 43 10.09 3.34 -18.14
C PHE A 43 9.95 1.86 -17.80
N MET A 44 9.58 1.02 -18.76
CA MET A 44 9.44 -0.42 -18.55
C MET A 44 10.80 -1.09 -18.30
N GLU A 45 11.86 -0.63 -18.97
CA GLU A 45 13.21 -1.09 -18.69
C GLU A 45 13.67 -0.67 -17.29
N PHE A 46 13.42 0.59 -16.90
CA PHE A 46 13.68 1.08 -15.55
C PHE A 46 12.91 0.28 -14.49
N VAL A 47 11.59 0.09 -14.66
CA VAL A 47 10.76 -0.70 -13.75
C VAL A 47 11.27 -2.13 -13.66
N ARG A 48 11.60 -2.77 -14.79
CA ARG A 48 12.19 -4.12 -14.79
C ARG A 48 13.53 -4.15 -14.07
N ALA A 49 14.39 -3.16 -14.28
CA ALA A 49 15.69 -3.06 -13.63
C ALA A 49 15.54 -2.84 -12.12
N THR A 50 14.65 -1.94 -11.69
CA THR A 50 14.35 -1.69 -10.28
C THR A 50 13.71 -2.90 -9.63
N LEU A 51 12.76 -3.57 -10.28
CA LEU A 51 12.14 -4.80 -9.78
C LEU A 51 13.16 -5.94 -9.68
N ALA A 52 14.02 -6.11 -10.69
CA ALA A 52 15.09 -7.11 -10.66
C ALA A 52 16.04 -6.85 -9.49
N GLN A 53 16.52 -5.61 -9.32
CA GLN A 53 17.35 -5.23 -8.20
C GLN A 53 16.65 -5.46 -6.86
N LEU A 54 15.37 -5.10 -6.75
CA LEU A 54 14.58 -5.31 -5.54
C LEU A 54 14.46 -6.81 -5.22
N THR A 55 14.15 -7.67 -6.20
CA THR A 55 14.07 -9.13 -5.99
C THR A 55 15.40 -9.76 -5.58
N ILE A 56 16.52 -9.27 -6.12
CA ILE A 56 17.86 -9.74 -5.75
C ILE A 56 18.20 -9.33 -4.32
N LEU A 57 17.90 -8.08 -3.93
CA LEU A 57 18.08 -7.58 -2.57
C LEU A 57 17.19 -8.31 -1.56
N TRP A 58 15.92 -8.60 -1.90
CA TRP A 58 15.03 -9.41 -1.05
C TRP A 58 15.56 -10.83 -0.87
N LYS A 59 16.02 -11.48 -1.95
CA LYS A 59 16.61 -12.83 -1.86
C LYS A 59 17.86 -12.84 -0.99
N LYS A 60 18.74 -11.85 -1.15
CA LYS A 60 19.98 -11.72 -0.36
C LYS A 60 19.70 -11.42 1.11
N ALA A 61 18.75 -10.51 1.38
CA ALA A 61 18.40 -10.09 2.75
C ALA A 61 17.79 -11.23 3.58
N ILE A 62 17.01 -12.12 2.96
CA ILE A 62 16.39 -13.26 3.63
C ILE A 62 17.35 -14.46 3.76
N SER A 63 18.35 -14.59 2.88
CA SER A 63 19.28 -15.73 2.88
C SER A 63 20.50 -15.59 3.80
N GLU A 64 20.94 -14.38 4.11
CA GLU A 64 22.07 -14.15 5.02
C GLU A 64 21.58 -14.04 6.47
N GLU A 65 21.80 -15.07 7.29
CA GLU A 65 21.35 -15.12 8.70
C GLU A 65 21.84 -13.94 9.56
N GLN A 66 22.99 -13.34 9.23
CA GLN A 66 23.54 -12.17 9.94
C GLN A 66 22.77 -10.86 9.66
N LEU A 67 21.93 -10.84 8.62
CA LEU A 67 21.05 -9.72 8.29
C LEU A 67 19.69 -9.79 8.97
N ALA A 68 19.44 -10.77 9.85
CA ALA A 68 18.18 -10.88 10.58
C ALA A 68 17.83 -9.60 11.35
N THR A 69 18.82 -8.97 12.00
CA THR A 69 18.63 -7.69 12.71
C THR A 69 18.31 -6.56 11.74
N LEU A 70 19.04 -6.43 10.62
CA LEU A 70 18.80 -5.36 9.66
C LEU A 70 17.45 -5.52 8.93
N THR A 71 17.07 -6.76 8.65
CA THR A 71 15.75 -7.11 8.10
C THR A 71 14.64 -6.76 9.07
N LEU A 72 14.83 -6.98 10.38
CA LEU A 72 13.87 -6.58 11.40
C LEU A 72 13.71 -5.05 11.48
N ILE A 73 14.80 -4.27 11.42
CA ILE A 73 14.73 -2.80 11.31
C ILE A 73 14.01 -2.39 10.01
N GLY A 74 14.33 -3.02 8.88
CA GLY A 74 13.69 -2.75 7.59
C GLY A 74 12.19 -3.05 7.60
N ILE A 75 11.79 -4.16 8.23
CA ILE A 75 10.39 -4.52 8.45
C ILE A 75 9.70 -3.45 9.27
N ILE A 76 10.30 -3.00 10.38
CA ILE A 76 9.69 -1.98 11.25
C ILE A 76 9.51 -0.66 10.49
N LEU A 77 10.52 -0.24 9.71
CA LEU A 77 10.47 0.99 8.93
C LEU A 77 9.35 0.98 7.88
N VAL A 78 9.05 -0.19 7.29
CA VAL A 78 7.94 -0.36 6.34
C VAL A 78 6.61 -0.63 7.05
N ALA A 79 6.63 -1.27 8.21
CA ALA A 79 5.44 -1.60 8.98
C ALA A 79 4.74 -0.35 9.52
N ILE A 80 5.49 0.69 9.90
CA ILE A 80 4.94 1.95 10.40
C ILE A 80 4.02 2.63 9.36
N PRO A 81 4.46 2.96 8.12
CA PRO A 81 3.59 3.58 7.14
C PRO A 81 2.44 2.64 6.72
N LEU A 82 2.69 1.33 6.66
CA LEU A 82 1.64 0.34 6.37
C LEU A 82 0.54 0.36 7.43
N LEU A 83 0.93 0.38 8.71
CA LEU A 83 -0.01 0.46 9.83
C LEU A 83 -0.79 1.77 9.81
N THR A 84 -0.15 2.90 9.47
CA THR A 84 -0.83 4.18 9.28
C THR A 84 -1.89 4.12 8.19
N ILE A 85 -1.61 3.46 7.06
CA ILE A 85 -2.60 3.27 5.98
C ILE A 85 -3.77 2.42 6.48
N VAL A 86 -3.49 1.31 7.17
CA VAL A 86 -4.52 0.43 7.74
C VAL A 86 -5.40 1.20 8.74
N ILE A 87 -4.80 1.97 9.65
CA ILE A 87 -5.53 2.82 10.60
C ILE A 87 -6.34 3.90 9.86
N GLY A 88 -5.79 4.50 8.81
CA GLY A 88 -6.52 5.47 7.98
C GLY A 88 -7.76 4.86 7.33
N VAL A 89 -7.65 3.64 6.79
CA VAL A 89 -8.78 2.89 6.24
C VAL A 89 -9.81 2.56 7.33
N ILE A 90 -9.36 2.12 8.51
CA ILE A 90 -10.23 1.84 9.66
C ILE A 90 -10.97 3.11 10.10
N ASN A 91 -10.31 4.27 10.11
CA ASN A 91 -10.96 5.54 10.46
C ASN A 91 -12.04 5.93 9.45
N ILE A 92 -11.79 5.75 8.15
CA ILE A 92 -12.79 6.00 7.10
C ILE A 92 -13.99 5.06 7.29
N ILE A 93 -13.71 3.79 7.55
CA ILE A 93 -14.70 2.76 7.82
C ILE A 93 -15.54 3.06 9.06
N ASN A 94 -14.92 3.53 10.15
CA ASN A 94 -15.62 3.89 11.40
C ASN A 94 -16.58 5.07 11.21
N ASN A 95 -16.35 5.91 10.20
CA ASN A 95 -17.28 6.98 9.83
C ASN A 95 -18.50 6.44 9.04
N ILE A 96 -18.50 5.16 8.66
CA ILE A 96 -19.63 4.47 8.05
C ILE A 96 -20.36 3.70 9.15
N PRO A 97 -21.53 4.17 9.63
CA PRO A 97 -22.21 3.60 10.80
C PRO A 97 -22.63 2.13 10.64
N LEU A 98 -22.64 1.59 9.42
CA LEU A 98 -23.07 0.21 9.13
C LEU A 98 -21.92 -0.81 9.10
N PHE A 99 -20.67 -0.38 8.89
CA PHE A 99 -19.57 -1.33 8.67
C PHE A 99 -19.17 -2.06 9.95
N SER A 100 -19.18 -1.36 11.09
CA SER A 100 -18.94 -1.98 12.40
C SER A 100 -19.90 -3.14 12.66
N SER A 101 -21.22 -2.92 12.48
CA SER A 101 -22.24 -3.96 12.64
C SER A 101 -22.15 -5.07 11.59
N LEU A 102 -21.73 -4.77 10.35
CA LEU A 102 -21.53 -5.78 9.32
C LEU A 102 -20.30 -6.66 9.60
N LEU A 103 -19.19 -6.10 10.08
CA LEU A 103 -18.02 -6.87 10.50
C LEU A 103 -18.29 -7.71 11.74
N GLU A 104 -19.05 -7.18 12.70
CA GLU A 104 -19.48 -7.94 13.87
C GLU A 104 -20.38 -9.11 13.45
N LEU A 105 -21.32 -8.88 12.53
CA LEU A 105 -22.19 -9.94 12.00
C LEU A 105 -21.39 -10.98 11.20
N ILE A 106 -20.54 -10.54 10.27
CA ILE A 106 -19.73 -11.46 9.45
C ILE A 106 -18.74 -12.24 10.33
N GLY A 107 -18.18 -11.57 11.35
CA GLY A 107 -17.27 -12.14 12.33
C GLY A 107 -17.97 -13.19 13.20
N LEU A 108 -19.18 -12.91 13.67
CA LEU A 108 -19.98 -13.86 14.44
C LEU A 108 -20.43 -15.06 13.59
N VAL A 109 -20.93 -14.82 12.37
CA VAL A 109 -21.32 -15.90 11.45
C VAL A 109 -20.12 -16.80 11.16
N TYR A 110 -18.95 -16.20 10.88
CA TYR A 110 -17.74 -16.96 10.63
C TYR A 110 -17.20 -17.65 11.89
N PHE A 111 -17.26 -17.00 13.05
CA PHE A 111 -16.84 -17.57 14.33
C PHE A 111 -17.71 -18.78 14.71
N ILE A 112 -19.03 -18.69 14.55
CA ILE A 112 -19.96 -19.78 14.78
C ILE A 112 -19.71 -20.91 13.79
N TRP A 113 -19.59 -20.61 12.49
CA TRP A 113 -19.30 -21.62 11.46
C TRP A 113 -17.95 -22.31 11.67
N PHE A 114 -16.91 -21.54 11.97
CA PHE A 114 -15.56 -22.03 12.24
C PHE A 114 -15.53 -22.89 13.49
N THR A 115 -16.11 -22.40 14.58
CA THR A 115 -16.19 -23.14 15.85
C THR A 115 -16.98 -24.43 15.67
N TYR A 116 -18.12 -24.38 14.98
CA TYR A 116 -18.90 -25.57 14.66
C TYR A 116 -18.08 -26.55 13.82
N ARG A 117 -17.55 -26.12 12.66
CA ARG A 117 -16.89 -26.98 11.67
C ARG A 117 -15.55 -27.55 12.15
N TYR A 118 -14.74 -26.77 12.85
CA TYR A 118 -13.35 -27.10 13.18
C TYR A 118 -13.12 -27.39 14.66
N LEU A 119 -13.87 -26.76 15.58
CA LEU A 119 -13.74 -27.04 17.02
C LEU A 119 -14.68 -28.19 17.45
N LEU A 120 -15.94 -28.21 17.06
CA LEU A 120 -16.91 -29.18 17.60
C LEU A 120 -16.88 -30.55 16.91
N PHE A 121 -16.67 -30.62 15.59
CA PHE A 121 -16.55 -31.91 14.89
C PHE A 121 -15.14 -32.50 15.02
N ALA A 122 -15.04 -33.60 15.75
CA ALA A 122 -13.81 -34.35 15.93
C ALA A 122 -13.28 -34.99 14.63
N ASP A 123 -14.16 -35.30 13.65
CA ASP A 123 -13.77 -35.91 12.38
C ASP A 123 -12.80 -35.03 11.58
N THR A 124 -13.02 -33.70 11.56
CA THR A 124 -12.10 -32.75 10.95
C THR A 124 -10.78 -32.66 11.72
N ARG A 125 -10.79 -32.85 13.05
CA ARG A 125 -9.56 -32.83 13.87
C ARG A 125 -8.65 -34.03 13.58
N ARG A 126 -9.20 -35.23 13.40
CA ARG A 126 -8.39 -36.44 13.14
C ARG A 126 -7.74 -36.41 11.76
N GLU A 127 -8.43 -35.88 10.76
CA GLU A 127 -7.90 -35.77 9.40
C GLU A 127 -6.78 -34.70 9.31
N LEU A 128 -6.94 -33.55 9.97
CA LEU A 128 -5.90 -32.52 10.02
C LEU A 128 -4.70 -32.93 10.90
N ALA A 129 -4.92 -33.64 12.01
CA ALA A 129 -3.84 -34.14 12.87
C ALA A 129 -2.96 -35.17 12.14
N LEU A 130 -3.55 -36.05 11.33
CA LEU A 130 -2.81 -37.01 10.50
C LEU A 130 -2.05 -36.31 9.35
N LYS A 131 -2.66 -35.32 8.68
CA LYS A 131 -2.00 -34.56 7.62
C LYS A 131 -0.85 -33.69 8.16
N THR A 132 -1.02 -33.05 9.32
CA THR A 132 0.02 -32.23 9.95
C THR A 132 1.20 -33.05 10.49
N THR A 133 0.97 -34.25 11.06
CA THR A 133 2.06 -35.16 11.43
C THR A 133 2.84 -35.66 10.21
N THR A 134 2.15 -35.95 9.11
CA THR A 134 2.80 -36.36 7.85
C THR A 134 3.61 -35.22 7.23
N LEU A 135 3.09 -33.99 7.22
CA LEU A 135 3.81 -32.80 6.75
C LEU A 135 4.99 -32.44 7.67
N LYS A 136 4.81 -32.56 8.99
CA LYS A 136 5.88 -32.38 9.97
C LYS A 136 6.99 -33.41 9.79
N GLN A 137 6.65 -34.68 9.54
CA GLN A 137 7.64 -35.70 9.18
C GLN A 137 8.31 -35.43 7.83
N ARG A 138 7.63 -34.79 6.87
CA ARG A 138 8.22 -34.45 5.57
C ARG A 138 9.19 -33.27 5.66
N VAL A 139 8.93 -32.29 6.51
CA VAL A 139 9.79 -31.10 6.68
C VAL A 139 10.91 -31.34 7.69
N ILE A 140 10.63 -32.08 8.76
CA ILE A 140 11.59 -32.31 9.85
C ILE A 140 12.33 -33.65 9.68
N GLY A 141 11.83 -34.57 8.84
CA GLY A 141 12.56 -35.77 8.46
C GLY A 141 12.92 -36.66 9.66
N LYS A 142 11.91 -37.08 10.44
CA LYS A 142 12.05 -37.57 11.82
C LYS A 142 12.52 -36.52 12.81
#